data_AF-A0A1E3NZN2-F1
#
_entry.id   AF-A0A1E3NZN2-F1
#
_cell.length_a   1.000
_cell.length_b   1.000
_cell.length_c   1.000
_cell.angle_alpha   90.00
_cell.angle_beta   90.00
_cell.angle_gamma   90.00
#
_symmetry.space_group_name_H-M   'P 1'
#
loop_
_entity.id
_entity.type
_entity.pdbx_description
1 polymer ?
#
loop_
_entity_poly.entity_id
_entity_poly.type
_entity_poly.pdbx_seq_one_letter_code
_entity_poly.pdbx_strand_id
1 'polypeptide(L)'
;MKYYQHKSLNIPPNLSFIPSRTIGSSSYFKEYYKDTISISQKLGKPTFFLTMTANPSWPEFNGKSNSKAHLIRIFQLKLNFLLHYIKTTQVLGECMEYTYSIEFQRR
;
A
#
# COMPACT_ATOMS: atom_id res chain seq x y z
N MET A 1 -1.06 12.19 -9.21
CA MET A 1 -0.04 11.19 -9.60
C MET A 1 0.06 10.21 -8.44
N LYS A 2 -0.31 8.94 -8.66
CA LYS A 2 -0.43 7.95 -7.60
C LYS A 2 0.82 7.07 -7.61
N TYR A 3 1.62 7.10 -6.54
CA TYR A 3 2.77 6.21 -6.39
C TYR A 3 2.35 4.97 -5.60
N TYR A 4 2.61 3.78 -6.14
CA TYR A 4 2.38 2.49 -5.48
C TYR A 4 3.66 1.66 -5.57
N GLN A 5 4.13 1.14 -4.45
CA GLN A 5 5.26 0.21 -4.42
C GLN A 5 4.73 -1.20 -4.17
N HIS A 6 5.00 -2.11 -5.12
CA HIS A 6 4.80 -3.54 -4.97
C HIS A 6 6.16 -4.20 -4.77
N LYS A 7 6.28 -5.07 -3.76
CA LYS A 7 7.39 -6.03 -3.66
C LYS A 7 6.77 -7.42 -3.85
N SER A 8 6.85 -7.94 -5.07
CA SER A 8 6.42 -9.30 -5.38
C SER A 8 7.32 -10.31 -4.67
N LEU A 9 6.71 -11.23 -3.92
CA LEU A 9 7.35 -12.49 -3.53
C LEU A 9 6.91 -13.56 -4.55
N ASN A 10 7.91 -14.14 -5.22
CA ASN A 10 7.94 -15.34 -6.08
C ASN A 10 6.59 -15.93 -6.55
N ILE A 11 6.30 -15.78 -7.85
CA ILE A 11 5.17 -16.42 -8.55
C ILE A 11 5.72 -17.26 -9.73
N PRO A 12 5.22 -18.50 -9.96
CA PRO A 12 5.73 -19.44 -10.98
C PRO A 12 5.49 -19.01 -12.44
N PRO A 13 6.17 -19.61 -13.44
CA PRO A 13 6.56 -18.93 -14.69
C PRO A 13 5.50 -18.83 -15.80
N ASN A 14 4.28 -19.34 -15.63
CA ASN A 14 3.40 -19.60 -16.77
C ASN A 14 2.03 -18.91 -16.66
N LEU A 15 1.91 -17.61 -16.98
CA LEU A 15 0.64 -17.02 -17.46
C LEU A 15 0.86 -15.64 -18.12
N SER A 16 0.62 -15.59 -19.45
CA SER A 16 0.34 -14.44 -20.32
C SER A 16 1.04 -13.10 -20.05
N PHE A 17 2.01 -12.76 -20.89
CA PHE A 17 2.79 -11.52 -20.88
C PHE A 17 1.99 -10.33 -21.44
N ILE A 18 1.61 -9.39 -20.58
CA ILE A 18 1.42 -7.98 -20.93
C ILE A 18 2.45 -7.23 -20.08
N PRO A 19 3.35 -6.40 -20.63
CA PRO A 19 4.26 -5.63 -19.80
C PRO A 19 3.46 -4.60 -18.98
N SER A 20 3.20 -4.90 -17.71
CA SER A 20 2.48 -4.05 -16.75
C SER A 20 3.29 -2.83 -16.27
N ARG A 21 4.05 -2.21 -17.19
CA ARG A 21 5.20 -1.35 -16.85
C ARG A 21 4.89 0.07 -16.39
N THR A 22 3.61 0.46 -16.25
CA THR A 22 3.25 1.79 -15.73
C THR A 22 2.42 1.67 -14.45
N ILE A 23 3.08 1.97 -13.33
CA ILE A 23 2.48 2.10 -12.01
C ILE A 23 1.32 3.10 -12.10
N GLY A 24 0.12 2.68 -11.66
CA GLY A 24 -1.08 3.51 -11.64
C GLY A 24 -1.92 3.54 -12.93
N SER A 25 -1.63 2.68 -13.91
CA SER A 25 -2.51 2.46 -15.07
C SER A 25 -3.77 1.65 -14.72
N SER A 26 -4.81 1.71 -15.57
CA SER A 26 -6.02 0.87 -15.40
C SER A 26 -5.68 -0.62 -15.35
N SER A 27 -4.76 -1.07 -16.22
CA SER A 27 -4.29 -2.46 -16.24
C SER A 27 -3.57 -2.84 -14.95
N TYR A 28 -2.72 -1.96 -14.39
CA TYR A 28 -2.06 -2.18 -13.10
C TYR A 28 -3.07 -2.40 -11.97
N PHE A 29 -4.14 -1.58 -11.89
CA PHE A 29 -5.17 -1.76 -10.88
C PHE A 29 -5.99 -3.03 -11.07
N LYS A 30 -6.27 -3.43 -12.32
CA LYS A 30 -6.97 -4.70 -12.62
C LYS A 30 -6.15 -5.90 -12.17
N GLU A 31 -4.84 -5.88 -12.38
CA GLU A 31 -3.93 -6.93 -11.93
C GLU A 31 -3.85 -6.96 -10.41
N TYR A 32 -3.64 -5.81 -9.77
CA TYR A 32 -3.63 -5.70 -8.31
C TYR A 32 -4.93 -6.22 -7.68
N TYR A 33 -6.08 -5.84 -8.23
CA TYR A 33 -7.37 -6.32 -7.75
C TYR A 33 -7.51 -7.84 -7.87
N LYS A 34 -7.09 -8.42 -9.02
CA LYS A 34 -7.07 -9.87 -9.21
C LYS A 34 -6.19 -10.57 -8.17
N ASP A 35 -5.00 -10.04 -7.89
CA ASP A 35 -4.09 -10.59 -6.89
C ASP A 35 -4.70 -10.55 -5.49
N THR A 36 -5.30 -9.41 -5.10
CA THR A 36 -5.96 -9.28 -3.80
C THR A 36 -7.14 -10.26 -3.61
N ILE A 37 -7.91 -10.50 -4.66
CA ILE A 37 -8.98 -11.52 -4.64
C ILE A 37 -8.39 -12.91 -4.54
N SER A 38 -7.34 -13.22 -5.30
CA SER A 38 -6.70 -14.54 -5.25
C SER A 38 -6.15 -14.86 -3.87
N ILE A 39 -5.54 -13.87 -3.20
CA ILE A 39 -5.09 -14.00 -1.81
C ILE A 39 -6.28 -14.28 -0.88
N SER A 40 -7.37 -13.52 -1.03
CA SER A 40 -8.58 -13.69 -0.22
C SER A 40 -9.28 -15.03 -0.47
N GLN A 41 -9.19 -15.59 -1.68
CA GLN A 41 -9.72 -16.92 -1.99
C GLN A 41 -8.88 -18.03 -1.35
N LYS A 42 -7.56 -17.85 -1.27
CA LYS A 42 -6.64 -18.84 -0.69
C LYS A 42 -6.62 -18.83 0.83
N LEU A 43 -6.61 -17.64 1.44
CA LEU A 43 -6.49 -17.45 2.89
C LEU A 43 -7.82 -17.20 3.59
N GLY A 44 -8.89 -16.99 2.82
CA GLY A 44 -10.20 -16.60 3.33
C GLY A 44 -10.33 -15.10 3.53
N LYS A 45 -11.39 -14.70 4.27
CA LYS A 45 -11.71 -13.29 4.51
C LYS A 45 -10.61 -12.59 5.31
N PRO A 46 -10.34 -11.29 5.05
CA PRO A 46 -9.42 -10.52 5.87
C PRO A 46 -9.93 -10.39 7.31
N THR A 47 -9.03 -10.54 8.27
CA THR A 47 -9.33 -10.39 9.71
C THR A 47 -9.32 -8.93 10.14
N PHE A 48 -8.41 -8.13 9.58
CA PHE A 48 -8.23 -6.72 9.95
C PHE A 48 -8.30 -5.82 8.72
N PHE A 49 -8.92 -4.65 8.90
CA PHE A 49 -8.93 -3.56 7.92
C PHE A 49 -8.46 -2.28 8.61
N LEU A 50 -7.35 -1.71 8.14
CA LEU A 50 -6.73 -0.52 8.72
C LEU A 50 -6.80 0.64 7.72
N THR A 51 -7.13 1.83 8.22
CA THR A 51 -7.12 3.06 7.41
C THR A 51 -6.21 4.07 8.08
N MET A 52 -5.26 4.61 7.31
CA MET A 52 -4.39 5.70 7.76
C MET A 52 -4.62 6.93 6.89
N THR A 53 -4.94 8.04 7.53
CA THR A 53 -5.21 9.32 6.85
C THR A 53 -4.06 10.28 7.10
N ALA A 54 -3.55 10.93 6.05
CA ALA A 54 -2.53 11.97 6.20
C ALA A 54 -3.12 13.19 6.92
N ASN A 55 -2.45 13.66 7.98
CA ASN A 55 -2.88 14.84 8.73
C ASN A 55 -1.83 15.97 8.59
N PRO A 56 -2.19 17.13 8.03
CA PRO A 56 -1.31 18.30 7.98
C PRO A 56 -0.92 18.87 9.35
N SER A 57 -1.66 18.52 10.42
CA SER A 57 -1.41 19.01 11.78
C SER A 57 -0.38 18.18 12.55
N TRP A 58 0.29 17.23 11.89
CA TRP A 58 1.33 16.43 12.52
C TRP A 58 2.53 17.30 12.93
N PRO A 59 3.14 17.08 14.12
CA PRO A 59 4.25 17.89 14.60
C PRO A 59 5.49 17.82 13.69
N GLU A 60 5.65 16.72 12.95
CA GLU A 60 6.73 16.57 11.96
C GLU A 60 6.52 17.44 10.71
N PHE A 61 5.29 17.91 10.48
CA PHE A 61 4.96 18.84 9.41
C PHE A 61 5.13 20.27 9.92
N ASN A 62 6.30 20.86 9.66
CA ASN A 62 6.69 22.17 10.20
C ASN A 62 5.89 23.38 9.68
N GLY A 63 4.80 23.21 8.91
CA GLY A 63 3.92 24.27 8.40
C GLY A 63 4.55 25.31 7.45
N LYS A 64 5.88 25.46 7.47
CA LYS A 64 6.68 26.44 6.73
C LYS A 64 6.89 26.03 5.26
N SER A 65 6.81 24.73 4.98
CA SER A 65 6.81 24.20 3.62
C SER A 65 5.42 23.65 3.34
N ASN A 66 4.54 24.48 2.77
CA ASN A 66 3.22 24.08 2.26
C ASN A 66 3.30 23.12 1.05
N SER A 67 4.40 22.37 0.91
CA SER A 67 4.58 21.44 -0.17
C SER A 67 3.84 20.14 0.14
N LYS A 68 2.82 19.83 -0.67
CA LYS A 68 2.14 18.53 -0.68
C LYS A 68 3.14 17.37 -0.67
N ALA A 69 4.31 17.53 -1.32
CA ALA A 69 5.37 16.52 -1.34
C ALA A 69 5.92 16.20 0.06
N HIS A 70 5.99 17.20 0.96
CA HIS A 70 6.45 17.01 2.33
C HIS A 70 5.45 16.14 3.11
N LEU A 71 4.15 16.47 3.02
CA LEU A 71 3.10 15.66 3.67
C LEU A 71 3.07 14.22 3.13
N ILE A 72 3.22 14.04 1.82
CA ILE A 72 3.32 12.72 1.18
C ILE A 72 4.52 11.94 1.73
N ARG A 73 5.67 12.59 1.89
CA ARG A 73 6.89 11.96 2.43
C ARG A 73 6.71 11.53 3.88
N ILE A 74 6.15 12.37 4.74
CA ILE A 74 5.84 12.02 6.14
C ILE A 74 4.85 10.84 6.18
N PHE A 75 3.80 10.89 5.36
CA PHE A 75 2.83 9.81 5.26
C PHE A 75 3.49 8.48 4.86
N GLN A 76 4.36 8.49 3.85
CA GLN A 76 5.10 7.29 3.41
C GLN A 76 6.00 6.74 4.51
N LEU A 77 6.70 7.60 5.26
CA LEU A 77 7.54 7.17 6.38
C LEU A 77 6.69 6.52 7.49
N LYS A 78 5.57 7.13 7.87
CA LYS A 78 4.64 6.57 8.86
C LYS A 78 4.01 5.26 8.38
N LEU A 79 3.69 5.15 7.09
CA LEU A 79 3.14 3.92 6.51
C LEU A 79 4.15 2.78 6.59
N ASN A 80 5.39 3.03 6.19
CA ASN A 80 6.47 2.05 6.24
C ASN A 80 6.76 1.61 7.68
N PHE A 81 6.76 2.56 8.61
CA PHE A 81 6.89 2.26 10.04
C PHE A 81 5.74 1.38 10.54
N LEU A 82 4.49 1.73 10.22
CA LEU A 82 3.32 0.94 10.60
C LEU A 82 3.38 -0.48 10.05
N LEU A 83 3.70 -0.65 8.76
CA LEU A 83 3.83 -1.95 8.13
C LEU A 83 4.96 -2.79 8.75
N HIS A 84 6.09 -2.15 9.04
CA HIS A 84 7.20 -2.83 9.72
C HIS A 84 6.79 -3.27 11.12
N TYR A 85 6.16 -2.37 11.89
CA TYR A 85 5.69 -2.62 13.24
C TYR A 85 4.71 -3.80 13.28
N ILE A 86 3.65 -3.78 12.46
CA ILE A 86 2.68 -4.88 12.39
C ILE A 86 3.35 -6.24 12.14
N LYS A 87 4.38 -6.27 11.28
CA LYS A 87 5.10 -7.52 10.95
C LYS A 87 6.05 -7.99 12.03
N THR A 88 6.79 -7.07 12.65
CA THR A 88 7.86 -7.43 13.62
C THR A 88 7.32 -7.63 15.02
N THR A 89 6.42 -6.75 15.47
CA THR A 89 5.90 -6.81 16.84
C THR A 89 4.66 -7.68 16.95
N GLN A 90 4.08 -8.11 15.83
CA GLN A 90 2.90 -9.00 15.79
C GLN A 90 1.76 -8.53 16.69
N VAL A 91 1.58 -7.20 16.82
CA VAL A 91 0.53 -6.59 17.66
C VAL A 91 -0.89 -7.01 17.29
N LEU A 92 -1.10 -7.46 16.06
CA LEU A 92 -2.36 -7.99 15.55
C LEU A 92 -2.32 -9.53 15.39
N GLY A 93 -1.33 -10.19 15.99
CA GLY A 93 -1.00 -11.59 15.73
C GLY A 93 -0.07 -11.78 14.53
N GLU A 94 0.10 -13.03 14.11
CA GLU A 94 0.92 -13.39 12.96
C GLU A 94 0.30 -12.87 11.65
N CYS A 95 1.07 -12.08 10.90
CA CYS A 95 0.65 -11.54 9.61
C CYS A 95 1.05 -12.52 8.49
N MET A 96 0.09 -13.31 8.01
CA MET A 96 0.29 -14.25 6.90
C MET A 96 0.49 -13.53 5.56
N GLU A 97 -0.43 -12.63 5.20
CA GLU A 97 -0.39 -11.81 4.00
C GLU A 97 -1.03 -10.45 4.27
N TYR A 98 -0.65 -9.44 3.50
CA TYR A 98 -1.26 -8.10 3.57
C TYR A 98 -1.26 -7.43 2.20
N THR A 99 -2.29 -6.63 1.96
CA THR A 99 -2.41 -5.79 0.77
C THR A 99 -2.82 -4.39 1.23
N TYR A 100 -2.37 -3.34 0.53
CA TYR A 100 -2.73 -1.96 0.88
C TYR A 100 -2.81 -1.08 -0.37
N SER A 101 -3.75 -0.14 -0.37
CA SER A 101 -3.86 0.91 -1.37
C SER A 101 -3.62 2.27 -0.72
N ILE A 102 -2.97 3.16 -1.46
CA ILE A 102 -2.83 4.57 -1.10
C ILE A 102 -3.68 5.39 -2.07
N GLU A 103 -4.59 6.20 -1.55
CA GLU A 103 -5.41 7.09 -2.36
C GLU A 103 -5.06 8.54 -2.07
N PHE A 104 -4.78 9.30 -3.13
CA PHE A 104 -4.59 10.73 -3.02
C PHE A 104 -5.91 11.41 -3.36
N GLN A 105 -6.39 12.23 -2.42
CA GLN A 105 -7.55 13.06 -2.67
C GLN A 105 -7.30 13.98 -3.86
N ARG A 106 -8.14 13.87 -4.90
CA ARG A 106 -8.17 14.85 -5.99
C ARG A 106 -8.93 16.09 -5.49
N ARG A 107 -8.34 17.26 -5.68
CA ARG A 107 -9.04 18.55 -5.71
C ARG A 107 -8.93 19.08 -7.12
#